data_AF-A0A0D6DVH7-F1
#
_entry.id   AF-A0A0D6DVH7-F1
#
_cell.length_a   1.000
_cell.length_b   1.000
_cell.length_c   1.000
_cell.angle_alpha   90.00
_cell.angle_beta   90.00
_cell.angle_gamma   90.00
#
_symmetry.space_group_name_H-M   'P 1'
#
loop_
_entity.id
_entity.type
_entity.pdbx_description
1 polymer ?
#
loop_
_entity_poly.entity_id
_entity_poly.type
_entity_poly.pdbx_seq_one_letter_code
_entity_poly.pdbx_strand_id
1 'polypeptide(L)'
;MKKAKLIGMLVLVVSILGACSSNEKKVSVSKEDKISKSSSKKETTPKEKETPKSEAGKRSNPVKFGETATIKETFKDDSFKPYNGKISISLSETKKGEEAWSLISQANQFNKPAPEGYEWILVKAKLSVTDLESEDVKYRVYNSFQPFDANGQSINQQNSFAVIPEPVFRGEIFKGGSVEGYFGFIAKPNEKVILEYKGNSADCYFSLN
;
A
#
# COMPACT_ATOMS: atom_id res chain seq x y z
N MET A 1 62.63 -30.95 20.82
CA MET A 1 63.28 -30.11 21.87
C MET A 1 62.45 -28.84 22.00
N LYS A 2 61.63 -28.73 23.08
CA LYS A 2 61.76 -27.74 24.18
C LYS A 2 61.70 -26.28 23.65
N LYS A 3 60.76 -25.39 24.00
CA LYS A 3 59.92 -25.27 25.20
C LYS A 3 58.63 -24.47 24.91
N ALA A 4 57.54 -24.88 25.55
CA ALA A 4 56.34 -24.09 25.75
C ALA A 4 56.57 -22.98 26.78
N LYS A 5 55.82 -21.88 26.67
CA LYS A 5 55.42 -21.07 27.83
C LYS A 5 53.92 -20.83 27.78
N LEU A 6 53.28 -21.39 28.80
CA LEU A 6 51.89 -21.30 29.19
C LEU A 6 51.81 -20.33 30.38
N ILE A 7 51.01 -19.28 30.29
CA ILE A 7 50.44 -18.47 31.39
C ILE A 7 49.10 -17.97 30.78
N GLY A 8 47.89 -18.36 31.17
CA GLY A 8 47.31 -18.54 32.52
C GLY A 8 46.70 -17.19 32.94
N MET A 9 45.49 -16.80 32.51
CA MET A 9 44.16 -17.10 33.08
C MET A 9 43.52 -15.80 33.61
N LEU A 10 42.38 -15.37 33.06
CA LEU A 10 41.21 -14.96 33.86
C LEU A 10 39.97 -14.81 32.97
N VAL A 11 38.97 -15.64 33.25
CA VAL A 11 37.61 -15.54 32.72
C VAL A 11 36.85 -14.52 33.56
N LEU A 12 36.18 -13.57 32.93
CA LEU A 12 35.05 -12.86 33.53
C LEU A 12 33.87 -12.93 32.55
N VAL A 13 32.82 -13.65 32.96
CA VAL A 13 31.53 -13.75 32.28
C VAL A 13 30.63 -12.65 32.84
N VAL A 14 30.06 -11.80 31.97
CA VAL A 14 28.77 -11.14 32.22
C VAL A 14 28.01 -11.07 30.89
N SER A 15 26.82 -11.65 30.89
CA SER A 15 25.82 -11.68 29.83
C SER A 15 24.88 -10.45 29.91
N ILE A 16 24.23 -10.10 28.79
CA ILE A 16 22.78 -9.79 28.62
C ILE A 16 22.51 -8.79 27.46
N LEU A 17 21.71 -9.28 26.50
CA LEU A 17 20.67 -8.65 25.63
C LEU A 17 20.98 -7.48 24.67
N GLY A 18 20.82 -7.79 23.37
CA GLY A 18 19.75 -7.23 22.53
C GLY A 18 19.79 -5.74 22.19
N ALA A 19 20.18 -5.43 20.95
CA ALA A 19 19.72 -4.21 20.27
C ALA A 19 19.37 -4.53 18.81
N CYS A 20 18.07 -4.62 18.54
CA CYS A 20 17.49 -4.70 17.21
C CYS A 20 17.85 -3.43 16.42
N SER A 21 18.41 -3.63 15.22
CA SER A 21 18.47 -2.60 14.19
C SER A 21 17.14 -2.63 13.43
N SER A 22 16.25 -1.68 13.71
CA SER A 22 15.07 -1.43 12.90
C SER A 22 15.22 -0.07 12.23
N ASN A 23 15.58 -0.13 10.96
CA ASN A 23 15.66 1.00 10.04
C ASN A 23 14.22 1.40 9.66
N GLU A 24 13.69 2.47 10.26
CA GLU A 24 12.33 2.95 9.97
C GLU A 24 12.28 3.63 8.58
N LYS A 25 11.52 3.03 7.66
CA LYS A 25 11.22 3.59 6.33
C LYS A 25 10.27 4.78 6.49
N LYS A 26 10.83 5.99 6.47
CA LYS A 26 10.11 7.28 6.49
C LYS A 26 9.23 7.48 5.24
N VAL A 27 7.94 7.74 5.42
CA VAL A 27 6.99 8.24 4.40
C VAL A 27 6.68 9.71 4.71
N SER A 28 6.61 10.56 3.69
CA SER A 28 6.43 12.01 3.83
C SER A 28 5.25 12.51 3.01
N VAL A 29 4.40 13.35 3.63
CA VAL A 29 3.27 14.05 3.00
C VAL A 29 3.44 15.55 3.26
N SER A 30 3.30 16.39 2.23
CA SER A 30 3.52 17.85 2.31
C SER A 30 2.35 18.64 1.69
N LYS A 31 2.03 19.81 2.26
CA LYS A 31 1.24 20.91 1.68
C LYS A 31 1.98 22.23 1.93
N GLU A 32 1.97 23.14 0.96
CA GLU A 32 2.54 24.50 1.01
C GLU A 32 1.44 25.55 1.19
N ASP A 33 1.74 26.66 1.91
CA ASP A 33 1.27 28.00 1.56
C ASP A 33 2.05 29.15 2.27
N LYS A 34 2.04 30.33 1.62
CA LYS A 34 2.95 31.49 1.73
C LYS A 34 2.71 32.52 2.86
N ILE A 35 3.82 32.99 3.44
CA ILE A 35 4.30 34.37 3.81
C ILE A 35 3.34 35.43 4.40
N SER A 36 3.65 35.95 5.62
CA SER A 36 3.81 37.40 5.95
C SER A 36 4.26 37.70 7.41
N LYS A 37 5.44 38.35 7.51
CA LYS A 37 6.00 39.36 8.47
C LYS A 37 5.75 39.34 10.01
N SER A 38 6.89 39.27 10.72
CA SER A 38 7.43 40.13 11.80
C SER A 38 6.65 40.38 13.11
N SER A 39 7.17 39.84 14.23
CA SER A 39 7.92 40.59 15.27
C SER A 39 8.00 39.82 16.58
N SER A 40 9.18 39.87 17.19
CA SER A 40 9.64 39.17 18.39
C SER A 40 8.81 39.45 19.65
N LYS A 41 8.36 38.39 20.34
CA LYS A 41 8.30 38.36 21.81
C LYS A 41 8.47 36.92 22.32
N LYS A 42 9.50 36.75 23.15
CA LYS A 42 9.91 35.51 23.80
C LYS A 42 8.99 35.30 25.00
N GLU A 43 8.04 34.37 24.88
CA GLU A 43 7.21 33.92 25.98
C GLU A 43 7.09 32.40 25.87
N THR A 44 7.46 31.72 26.95
CA THR A 44 7.56 30.27 27.08
C THR A 44 6.21 29.60 26.90
N THR A 45 5.95 29.09 25.70
CA THR A 45 4.80 28.24 25.39
C THR A 45 4.98 26.85 26.02
N PRO A 46 3.95 26.29 26.67
CA PRO A 46 3.94 24.88 27.05
C PRO A 46 4.20 24.03 25.79
N LYS A 47 5.18 23.13 25.89
CA LYS A 47 5.51 22.15 24.86
C LYS A 47 4.28 21.28 24.60
N GLU A 48 3.49 21.67 23.60
CA GLU A 48 2.43 20.85 23.05
C GLU A 48 3.06 19.52 22.68
N LYS A 49 2.60 18.47 23.37
CA LYS A 49 3.05 17.11 23.18
C LYS A 49 2.52 16.70 21.81
N GLU A 50 3.33 16.88 20.76
CA GLU A 50 3.05 16.34 19.44
C GLU A 50 2.70 14.86 19.61
N THR A 51 1.41 14.58 19.48
CA THR A 51 0.93 13.21 19.41
C THR A 51 1.40 12.72 18.04
N PRO A 52 2.13 11.60 17.92
CA PRO A 52 2.61 11.15 16.62
C PRO A 52 1.38 10.97 15.72
N LYS A 53 1.30 11.79 14.66
CA LYS A 53 0.32 11.63 13.59
C LYS A 53 0.52 10.23 13.03
N SER A 54 -0.38 9.32 13.38
CA SER A 54 -0.33 7.94 12.91
C SER A 54 -0.14 7.95 11.39
N GLU A 55 0.93 7.33 10.91
CA GLU A 55 1.17 7.16 9.47
C GLU A 55 0.01 6.36 8.89
N ALA A 56 -0.81 6.99 8.03
CA ALA A 56 -1.89 6.33 7.33
C ALA A 56 -1.33 5.27 6.36
N GLY A 57 -2.11 4.22 6.10
CA GLY A 57 -1.75 3.12 5.20
C GLY A 57 -1.38 1.83 5.92
N LYS A 58 -1.50 1.78 7.25
CA LYS A 58 -1.46 0.53 8.04
C LYS A 58 -2.88 -0.02 8.20
N ARG A 59 -3.05 -1.32 8.44
CA ARG A 59 -4.39 -1.93 8.66
C ARG A 59 -5.17 -1.24 9.79
N SER A 60 -4.49 -0.83 10.86
CA SER A 60 -5.10 -0.14 12.01
C SER A 60 -5.41 1.34 11.76
N ASN A 61 -4.86 1.93 10.70
CA ASN A 61 -5.13 3.30 10.25
C ASN A 61 -5.02 3.36 8.72
N PRO A 62 -6.01 2.80 7.99
CA PRO A 62 -5.94 2.72 6.54
C PRO A 62 -6.08 4.10 5.90
N VAL A 63 -5.56 4.25 4.69
CA VAL A 63 -5.78 5.43 3.85
C VAL A 63 -7.27 5.53 3.54
N LYS A 64 -7.86 6.71 3.70
CA LYS A 64 -9.29 6.88 3.46
C LYS A 64 -9.59 6.83 1.97
N PHE A 65 -10.80 6.41 1.63
CA PHE A 65 -11.30 6.50 0.26
C PHE A 65 -11.20 7.96 -0.25
N GLY A 66 -10.71 8.16 -1.46
CA GLY A 66 -10.42 9.48 -2.04
C GLY A 66 -9.06 10.09 -1.64
N GLU A 67 -8.34 9.52 -0.66
CA GLU A 67 -6.98 9.94 -0.32
C GLU A 67 -5.93 9.17 -1.15
N THR A 68 -4.74 9.75 -1.27
CA THR A 68 -3.61 9.15 -1.98
C THR A 68 -2.55 8.67 -1.00
N ALA A 69 -2.13 7.42 -1.14
CA ALA A 69 -0.96 6.87 -0.46
C ALA A 69 0.27 6.97 -1.37
N THR A 70 1.46 7.13 -0.77
CA THR A 70 2.74 6.95 -1.48
C THR A 70 3.56 5.90 -0.75
N ILE A 71 3.99 4.86 -1.46
CA ILE A 71 4.78 3.77 -0.89
C ILE A 71 6.07 3.56 -1.66
N LYS A 72 7.10 3.05 -0.97
CA LYS A 72 8.33 2.59 -1.61
C LYS A 72 8.02 1.32 -2.38
N GLU A 73 8.58 1.21 -3.58
CA GLU A 73 8.38 0.05 -4.43
C GLU A 73 9.71 -0.44 -5.01
N THR A 74 9.80 -1.74 -5.24
CA THR A 74 10.90 -2.36 -5.97
C THR A 74 10.39 -2.81 -7.33
N PHE A 75 11.07 -2.34 -8.36
CA PHE A 75 10.82 -2.61 -9.77
C PHE A 75 11.87 -3.61 -10.25
N LYS A 76 11.56 -4.36 -11.30
CA LYS A 76 12.50 -5.32 -11.90
C LYS A 76 12.45 -5.18 -13.41
N ASP A 77 13.61 -5.14 -14.05
CA ASP A 77 13.69 -5.28 -15.51
C ASP A 77 13.46 -6.74 -15.95
N ASP A 78 13.50 -6.99 -17.26
CA ASP A 78 13.29 -8.33 -17.81
C ASP A 78 14.41 -9.32 -17.43
N SER A 79 15.55 -8.85 -16.91
CA SER A 79 16.63 -9.67 -16.33
C SER A 79 16.49 -9.84 -14.80
N PHE A 80 15.36 -9.43 -14.22
CA PHE A 80 15.08 -9.44 -12.78
C PHE A 80 16.01 -8.56 -11.93
N LYS A 81 16.77 -7.65 -12.54
CA LYS A 81 17.60 -6.71 -11.78
C LYS A 81 16.69 -5.72 -11.04
N PRO A 82 16.86 -5.54 -9.71
CA PRO A 82 16.00 -4.67 -8.92
C PRO A 82 16.37 -3.19 -9.09
N TYR A 83 15.36 -2.34 -9.06
CA TYR A 83 15.45 -0.88 -9.01
C TYR A 83 14.51 -0.36 -7.93
N ASN A 84 14.90 0.66 -7.19
CA ASN A 84 14.03 1.29 -6.21
C ASN A 84 13.26 2.46 -6.83
N GLY A 85 12.09 2.71 -6.27
CA GLY A 85 11.29 3.87 -6.62
C GLY A 85 10.13 4.06 -5.66
N LYS A 86 9.14 4.83 -6.12
CA LYS A 86 7.91 5.09 -5.39
C LYS A 86 6.73 5.03 -6.34
N ILE A 87 5.62 4.57 -5.79
CA ILE A 87 4.32 4.65 -6.45
C ILE A 87 3.36 5.44 -5.58
N SER A 88 2.43 6.15 -6.22
CA SER A 88 1.26 6.73 -5.56
C SER A 88 0.01 5.97 -5.96
N ILE A 89 -0.88 5.66 -5.01
CA ILE A 89 -2.11 4.90 -5.23
C ILE A 89 -3.29 5.64 -4.58
N SER A 90 -4.42 5.68 -5.28
CA SER A 90 -5.68 6.24 -4.76
C SER A 90 -6.89 5.44 -5.27
N LEU A 91 -7.98 5.49 -4.50
CA LEU A 91 -9.28 4.91 -4.86
C LEU A 91 -10.32 6.03 -4.93
N SER A 92 -11.09 6.12 -6.00
CA SER A 92 -11.92 7.30 -6.29
C SER A 92 -13.39 7.01 -6.55
N GLU A 93 -13.75 5.80 -6.97
CA GLU A 93 -15.13 5.41 -7.27
C GLU A 93 -15.42 3.98 -6.84
N THR A 94 -16.64 3.71 -6.35
CA THR A 94 -17.11 2.38 -5.98
C THR A 94 -18.50 2.13 -6.57
N LYS A 95 -18.72 0.94 -7.13
CA LYS A 95 -20.03 0.39 -7.54
C LYS A 95 -20.25 -0.90 -6.78
N LYS A 96 -21.46 -1.14 -6.26
CA LYS A 96 -21.77 -2.32 -5.43
C LYS A 96 -23.05 -3.01 -5.92
N GLY A 97 -23.23 -4.28 -5.57
CA GLY A 97 -24.48 -5.02 -5.80
C GLY A 97 -24.90 -5.04 -7.27
N GLU A 98 -26.18 -4.76 -7.50
CA GLU A 98 -26.79 -4.72 -8.83
C GLU A 98 -26.13 -3.72 -9.79
N GLU A 99 -25.63 -2.59 -9.27
CA GLU A 99 -24.96 -1.60 -10.10
C GLU A 99 -23.63 -2.16 -10.67
N ALA A 100 -22.83 -2.80 -9.82
CA ALA A 100 -21.60 -3.47 -10.25
C ALA A 100 -21.90 -4.65 -11.18
N TRP A 101 -22.90 -5.47 -10.82
CA TRP A 101 -23.28 -6.64 -11.60
C TRP A 101 -23.78 -6.27 -13.00
N SER A 102 -24.57 -5.21 -13.13
CA SER A 102 -25.02 -4.70 -14.42
C SER A 102 -23.85 -4.34 -15.34
N LEU A 103 -22.82 -3.66 -14.81
CA LEU A 103 -21.62 -3.30 -15.60
C LEU A 103 -20.78 -4.53 -15.96
N ILE A 104 -20.60 -5.46 -15.01
CA ILE A 104 -19.83 -6.69 -15.21
C ILE A 104 -20.49 -7.60 -16.26
N SER A 105 -21.81 -7.81 -16.18
CA SER A 105 -22.54 -8.65 -17.13
C SER A 105 -22.57 -8.05 -18.53
N GLN A 106 -22.62 -6.72 -18.66
CA GLN A 106 -22.48 -6.03 -19.94
C GLN A 106 -21.07 -6.14 -20.53
N ALA A 107 -20.03 -6.10 -19.69
CA ALA A 107 -18.64 -6.26 -20.15
C ALA A 107 -18.39 -7.64 -20.76
N ASN A 108 -19.03 -8.68 -20.21
CA ASN A 108 -19.03 -10.01 -20.79
C ASN A 108 -20.23 -10.83 -20.31
N GLN A 109 -21.11 -11.23 -21.23
CA GLN A 109 -22.29 -12.04 -20.94
C GLN A 109 -21.97 -13.42 -20.31
N PHE A 110 -20.73 -13.91 -20.41
CA PHE A 110 -20.29 -15.14 -19.78
C PHE A 110 -19.83 -14.96 -18.33
N ASN A 111 -19.77 -13.73 -17.82
CA ASN A 111 -19.53 -13.47 -16.41
C ASN A 111 -20.65 -14.10 -15.57
N LYS A 112 -20.31 -14.52 -14.36
CA LYS A 112 -21.26 -15.11 -13.41
C LYS A 112 -21.65 -14.10 -12.33
N PRO A 113 -22.89 -14.16 -11.82
CA PRO A 113 -23.27 -13.36 -10.66
C PRO A 113 -22.37 -13.72 -9.47
N ALA A 114 -22.34 -12.83 -8.47
CA ALA A 114 -21.66 -13.14 -7.23
C ALA A 114 -22.28 -14.38 -6.57
N PRO A 115 -21.49 -15.20 -5.84
CA PRO A 115 -22.04 -16.31 -5.05
C PRO A 115 -23.11 -15.85 -4.06
N GLU A 116 -23.97 -16.76 -3.63
CA GLU A 116 -25.00 -16.48 -2.63
C GLU A 116 -24.39 -15.85 -1.36
N GLY A 117 -25.00 -14.77 -0.87
CA GLY A 117 -24.54 -14.01 0.28
C GLY A 117 -23.40 -13.02 0.00
N TYR A 118 -22.98 -12.89 -1.26
CA TYR A 118 -21.97 -11.92 -1.70
C TYR A 118 -22.53 -11.00 -2.78
N GLU A 119 -21.88 -9.85 -2.96
CA GLU A 119 -22.09 -8.94 -4.08
C GLU A 119 -20.77 -8.69 -4.81
N TRP A 120 -20.88 -8.34 -6.09
CA TRP A 120 -19.77 -7.75 -6.82
C TRP A 120 -19.54 -6.31 -6.36
N ILE A 121 -18.27 -5.94 -6.22
CA ILE A 121 -17.83 -4.58 -5.98
C ILE A 121 -16.82 -4.21 -7.05
N LEU A 122 -17.05 -3.11 -7.77
CA LEU A 122 -16.07 -2.50 -8.65
C LEU A 122 -15.49 -1.26 -7.98
N VAL A 123 -14.18 -1.09 -8.04
CA VAL A 123 -13.47 0.07 -7.51
C VAL A 123 -12.57 0.66 -8.57
N LYS A 124 -12.67 1.98 -8.79
CA LYS A 124 -11.72 2.70 -9.64
C LYS A 124 -10.49 3.07 -8.84
N ALA A 125 -9.33 2.60 -9.29
CA ALA A 125 -8.03 2.92 -8.74
C ALA A 125 -7.19 3.69 -9.75
N LYS A 126 -6.31 4.53 -9.23
CA LYS A 126 -5.23 5.16 -9.98
C LYS A 126 -3.89 4.85 -9.34
N LEU A 127 -2.91 4.47 -10.15
CA LEU A 127 -1.54 4.23 -9.75
C LEU A 127 -0.59 5.01 -10.65
N SER A 128 0.37 5.72 -10.05
CA SER A 128 1.43 6.44 -10.77
C SER A 128 2.81 6.02 -10.27
N VAL A 129 3.79 5.91 -11.17
CA VAL A 129 5.21 5.76 -10.79
C VAL A 129 5.78 7.16 -10.57
N THR A 130 5.84 7.58 -9.32
CA THR A 130 6.26 8.94 -8.95
C THR A 130 7.77 9.11 -8.89
N ASP A 131 8.49 8.02 -8.68
CA ASP A 131 9.95 7.98 -8.67
C ASP A 131 10.45 6.60 -9.09
N LEU A 132 11.58 6.57 -9.78
CA LEU A 132 12.26 5.35 -10.24
C LEU A 132 13.71 5.68 -10.61
N GLU A 133 14.64 4.83 -10.17
CA GLU A 133 16.08 4.94 -10.48
C GLU A 133 16.41 4.87 -11.97
N SER A 134 15.54 4.26 -12.78
CA SER A 134 15.70 4.10 -14.23
C SER A 134 14.49 4.64 -14.99
N GLU A 135 14.73 5.33 -16.11
CA GLU A 135 13.67 5.78 -17.02
C GLU A 135 13.15 4.65 -17.92
N ASP A 136 13.96 3.60 -18.12
CA ASP A 136 13.71 2.54 -19.10
C ASP A 136 13.10 1.27 -18.49
N VAL A 137 12.82 1.28 -17.19
CA VAL A 137 12.20 0.14 -16.50
C VAL A 137 10.69 0.34 -16.44
N LYS A 138 9.96 -0.55 -17.11
CA LYS A 138 8.49 -0.58 -17.04
C LYS A 138 8.00 -1.24 -15.76
N TYR A 139 6.94 -0.68 -15.19
CA TYR A 139 6.16 -1.28 -14.10
C TYR A 139 4.89 -1.90 -14.68
N ARG A 140 4.75 -3.22 -14.50
CA ARG A 140 3.54 -3.95 -14.92
C ARG A 140 2.51 -3.87 -13.79
N VAL A 141 1.42 -3.14 -14.03
CA VAL A 141 0.31 -2.98 -13.09
C VAL A 141 -0.73 -4.05 -13.37
N TYR A 142 -1.09 -4.78 -12.31
CA TYR A 142 -2.21 -5.71 -12.26
C TYR A 142 -3.04 -5.40 -11.01
N ASN A 143 -4.19 -6.04 -10.86
CA ASN A 143 -4.92 -6.00 -9.60
C ASN A 143 -4.14 -6.75 -8.50
N SER A 144 -3.51 -5.98 -7.61
CA SER A 144 -2.81 -6.48 -6.41
C SER A 144 -3.59 -6.21 -5.13
N PHE A 145 -4.90 -5.93 -5.21
CA PHE A 145 -5.72 -5.67 -4.05
C PHE A 145 -6.29 -6.96 -3.44
N GLN A 146 -6.11 -7.12 -2.13
CA GLN A 146 -6.75 -8.17 -1.33
C GLN A 146 -7.80 -7.56 -0.39
N PRO A 147 -9.08 -7.94 -0.49
CA PRO A 147 -10.10 -7.50 0.45
C PRO A 147 -10.04 -8.27 1.78
N PHE A 148 -10.29 -7.54 2.86
CA PHE A 148 -10.48 -8.03 4.23
C PHE A 148 -11.80 -7.51 4.78
N ASP A 149 -12.47 -8.34 5.58
CA ASP A 149 -13.68 -7.95 6.29
C ASP A 149 -13.38 -7.03 7.49
N ALA A 150 -14.44 -6.59 8.18
CA ALA A 150 -14.35 -5.73 9.36
C ALA A 150 -13.54 -6.34 10.52
N ASN A 151 -13.42 -7.67 10.58
CA ASN A 151 -12.67 -8.39 11.60
C ASN A 151 -11.19 -8.56 11.21
N GLY A 152 -10.84 -8.27 9.95
CA GLY A 152 -9.50 -8.49 9.41
C GLY A 152 -9.28 -9.89 8.87
N GLN A 153 -10.33 -10.65 8.60
CA GLN A 153 -10.23 -11.91 7.89
C GLN A 153 -10.19 -11.63 6.38
N SER A 154 -9.30 -12.32 5.66
CA SER A 154 -9.25 -12.20 4.20
C SER A 154 -10.54 -12.75 3.57
N ILE A 155 -11.11 -11.99 2.64
CA ILE A 155 -12.28 -12.45 1.89
C ILE A 155 -11.79 -13.31 0.72
N ASN A 156 -12.22 -14.56 0.66
CA ASN A 156 -11.77 -15.52 -0.36
C ASN A 156 -12.28 -15.12 -1.76
N GLN A 157 -11.34 -14.90 -2.69
CA GLN A 157 -11.62 -14.55 -4.09
C GLN A 157 -11.34 -15.70 -5.08
N GLN A 158 -10.85 -16.87 -4.63
CA GLN A 158 -10.27 -17.91 -5.49
C GLN A 158 -11.21 -18.48 -6.56
N ASN A 159 -12.52 -18.36 -6.40
CA ASN A 159 -13.52 -18.87 -7.35
C ASN A 159 -14.38 -17.76 -7.96
N SER A 160 -14.00 -16.49 -7.75
CA SER A 160 -14.78 -15.32 -8.15
C SER A 160 -13.96 -14.51 -9.14
N PHE A 161 -14.15 -14.81 -10.43
CA PHE A 161 -13.52 -14.11 -11.53
C PHE A 161 -14.57 -13.56 -12.48
N ALA A 162 -14.31 -12.36 -12.97
CA ALA A 162 -15.12 -11.72 -13.99
C ALA A 162 -14.21 -10.91 -14.93
N VAL A 163 -14.61 -10.80 -16.18
CA VAL A 163 -14.09 -9.76 -17.07
C VAL A 163 -14.63 -8.42 -16.55
N ILE A 164 -13.71 -7.57 -16.12
CA ILE A 164 -14.02 -6.25 -15.55
C ILE A 164 -14.30 -5.25 -16.69
N PRO A 165 -15.29 -4.36 -16.57
CA PRO A 165 -15.56 -3.33 -17.57
C PRO A 165 -14.36 -2.38 -17.77
N GLU A 166 -14.26 -1.84 -18.98
CA GLU A 166 -13.27 -0.82 -19.29
C GLU A 166 -13.60 0.54 -18.62
N PRO A 167 -12.59 1.37 -18.30
CA PRO A 167 -11.16 1.07 -18.36
C PRO A 167 -10.75 0.10 -17.26
N VAL A 168 -10.02 -0.97 -17.58
CA VAL A 168 -9.52 -1.93 -16.57
C VAL A 168 -8.26 -1.40 -15.87
N PHE A 169 -8.11 -1.65 -14.56
CA PHE A 169 -6.92 -1.31 -13.78
C PHE A 169 -5.76 -2.26 -14.11
N ARG A 170 -5.14 -2.05 -15.29
CA ARG A 170 -4.03 -2.85 -15.79
C ARG A 170 -3.23 -2.05 -16.81
N GLY A 171 -1.92 -2.21 -16.82
CA GLY A 171 -1.07 -1.58 -17.84
C GLY A 171 0.41 -1.78 -17.60
N GLU A 172 1.22 -1.25 -18.51
CA GLU A 172 2.67 -1.10 -18.32
C GLU A 172 2.98 0.40 -18.31
N ILE A 173 3.60 0.91 -17.25
CA ILE A 173 3.90 2.34 -17.10
C ILE A 173 5.37 2.55 -16.73
N PHE A 174 5.99 3.58 -17.30
CA PHE A 174 7.34 4.04 -16.94
C PHE A 174 7.27 5.12 -15.88
N LYS A 175 8.43 5.61 -15.43
CA LYS A 175 8.52 6.75 -14.52
C LYS A 175 7.72 7.95 -15.04
N GLY A 176 6.97 8.58 -14.16
CA GLY A 176 6.04 9.68 -14.49
C GLY A 176 4.72 9.24 -15.12
N GLY A 177 4.60 7.98 -15.55
CA GLY A 177 3.37 7.42 -16.09
C GLY A 177 2.34 7.05 -15.01
N SER A 178 1.09 6.89 -15.45
CA SER A 178 -0.02 6.47 -14.60
C SER A 178 -1.02 5.57 -15.33
N VAL A 179 -1.66 4.68 -14.58
CA VAL A 179 -2.82 3.91 -15.03
C VAL A 179 -4.00 4.21 -14.12
N GLU A 180 -5.18 4.32 -14.70
CA GLU A 180 -6.45 4.49 -13.97
C GLU A 180 -7.50 3.56 -14.58
N GLY A 181 -8.23 2.84 -13.73
CA GLY A 181 -9.23 1.90 -14.18
C GLY A 181 -9.91 1.15 -13.04
N TYR A 182 -10.85 0.28 -13.38
CA TYR A 182 -11.60 -0.55 -12.45
C TYR A 182 -10.88 -1.87 -12.19
N PHE A 183 -10.97 -2.32 -10.94
CA PHE A 183 -10.82 -3.73 -10.57
C PHE A 183 -12.08 -4.18 -9.85
N GLY A 184 -12.32 -5.49 -9.79
CA GLY A 184 -13.48 -6.07 -9.13
C GLY A 184 -13.11 -7.15 -8.13
N PHE A 185 -13.95 -7.30 -7.12
CA PHE A 185 -13.89 -8.37 -6.12
C PHE A 185 -15.29 -8.63 -5.56
N ILE A 186 -15.45 -9.72 -4.81
CA ILE A 186 -16.69 -10.00 -4.07
C ILE A 186 -16.52 -9.71 -2.58
N ALA A 187 -17.59 -9.23 -1.94
CA ALA A 187 -17.68 -9.08 -0.48
C ALA A 187 -19.14 -9.27 -0.03
N LYS A 188 -19.36 -9.41 1.28
CA LYS A 188 -20.71 -9.44 1.82
C LYS A 188 -21.35 -8.04 1.71
N PRO A 189 -22.63 -7.94 1.35
CA PRO A 189 -23.33 -6.66 1.28
C PRO A 189 -23.32 -5.93 2.62
N ASN A 190 -23.24 -4.60 2.57
CA ASN A 190 -23.31 -3.69 3.73
C ASN A 190 -22.24 -3.91 4.82
N GLU A 191 -21.16 -4.65 4.53
CA GLU A 191 -20.03 -4.80 5.44
C GLU A 191 -18.89 -3.83 5.09
N LYS A 192 -18.14 -3.42 6.12
CA LYS A 192 -16.91 -2.64 5.92
C LYS A 192 -15.84 -3.52 5.30
N VAL A 193 -15.17 -3.00 4.27
CA VAL A 193 -14.05 -3.65 3.60
C VAL A 193 -12.79 -2.81 3.75
N ILE A 194 -11.70 -3.46 4.12
CA ILE A 194 -10.35 -2.91 4.02
C ILE A 194 -9.67 -3.59 2.84
N LEU A 195 -9.05 -2.81 1.96
CA LEU A 195 -8.27 -3.29 0.84
C LEU A 195 -6.79 -3.18 1.16
N GLU A 196 -6.06 -4.28 1.06
CA GLU A 196 -4.61 -4.29 1.06
C GLU A 196 -4.11 -4.22 -0.39
N TYR A 197 -3.39 -3.17 -0.75
CA TYR A 197 -2.53 -3.19 -1.92
C TYR A 197 -1.22 -3.91 -1.57
N LYS A 198 -0.95 -5.03 -2.24
CA LYS A 198 0.30 -5.79 -2.09
C LYS A 198 1.36 -5.24 -3.03
N GLY A 199 2.28 -4.43 -2.50
CA GLY A 199 3.47 -3.97 -3.22
C GLY A 199 4.59 -5.00 -3.15
N ASN A 200 5.63 -4.87 -3.97
CA ASN A 200 6.80 -5.76 -3.88
C ASN A 200 7.67 -5.44 -2.66
N SER A 201 7.61 -4.20 -2.17
CA SER A 201 8.50 -3.68 -1.11
C SER A 201 7.79 -3.25 0.17
N ALA A 202 6.50 -2.90 0.07
CA ALA A 202 5.65 -2.46 1.17
C ALA A 202 4.18 -2.63 0.78
N ASP A 203 3.35 -3.00 1.76
CA ASP A 203 1.90 -3.05 1.61
C ASP A 203 1.27 -1.71 2.02
N CYS A 204 0.08 -1.45 1.50
CA CYS A 204 -0.70 -0.28 1.88
C CYS A 204 -2.18 -0.63 2.03
N TYR A 205 -2.81 -0.19 3.12
CA TYR A 205 -4.22 -0.47 3.39
C TYR A 205 -5.10 0.74 3.11
N PHE A 206 -6.23 0.51 2.46
CA PHE A 206 -7.27 1.50 2.14
C PHE A 206 -8.60 1.08 2.76
N SER A 207 -9.34 2.01 3.36
CA SER A 207 -10.73 1.77 3.75
C SER A 207 -11.65 2.05 2.56
N LEU A 208 -12.53 1.12 2.22
CA LEU A 208 -13.60 1.39 1.26
C LEU A 208 -14.69 2.26 1.89
N ASN A 209 -15.44 3.00 1.06
CA ASN A 209 -16.60 3.78 1.48
C ASN A 209 -17.85 2.92 1.70
#